data_AF-A0A7K3U8B0-F1
#
_entry.id   AF-A0A7K3U8B0-F1
#
_cell.length_a   1.000
_cell.length_b   1.000
_cell.length_c   1.000
_cell.angle_alpha   90.00
_cell.angle_beta   90.00
_cell.angle_gamma   90.00
#
_symmetry.space_group_name_H-M   'P 1'
#
loop_
_entity.id
_entity.type
_entity.pdbx_description
1 polymer ?
#
loop_
_entity_poly.entity_id
_entity_poly.type
_entity_poly.pdbx_seq_one_letter_code
_entity_poly.pdbx_strand_id
1 'polypeptide(L)'
;MKQAFVVIVPDADSPCTLSEARVDADPIDVLTAGDLVYIEETIESEATTPSGWREAEYRPTPTALGSPGWLQTKFIGSPAVMAVPPVAIADFVRRCGRAEIAANAGGAHGAPAILADYLLALAEIESEFTKFENRLAGTSAVGPFQISEEEWTEFLQANPDGDFSPFQRFQALAQVQCAAYLTQRDWKLLQQEASTAAIEEPQQEYIPSFLLLFQSRLVGAKAAFAINKIHASDELHQPLEDALAKFYPDAADLGALIKRRRRFLNQGSIDVVTTVDEFVEKTANILADAFKSAFGLLKIHFPEFVALPTASDDKPWLATAQAEELLWKDSQLTEDTAAGKKRIKEYFSATSYHPDSVEPWCGAFAAWCMSQNQAPSVEGAATAANWKNWGTLELRKGSLYEQGIQKTLAGAVVILHASKDTGTTGHVCFAINRLETSDKIKCVGGNQRNTVRTDSLDISRIASIRLLVPIVPPTGDDQLILARTIFGEAAGEPVEGKEAVAEVVVNRAASGRYPKSVSSVCLQPYQFSCWNANDTNRRKILSLSPGNGNRAFDVCFDVAGRALSGTIHHFTDGVLHYHADYISKPSWVIDSPHAVMERKIGHHLFYSGIS
;
A
#
# COMPACT_ATOMS: atom_id res chain seq x y z
N MET A 1 -10.95 -9.10 -28.04
CA MET A 1 -10.39 -10.46 -27.95
C MET A 1 -11.37 -11.38 -27.23
N LYS A 2 -11.86 -12.42 -27.90
CA LYS A 2 -12.48 -13.56 -27.21
C LYS A 2 -11.31 -14.48 -26.83
N GLN A 3 -11.07 -14.69 -25.54
CA GLN A 3 -10.16 -15.74 -25.12
C GLN A 3 -10.86 -17.07 -25.45
N ALA A 4 -10.37 -17.78 -26.48
CA ALA A 4 -10.90 -19.09 -26.86
C ALA A 4 -9.92 -20.15 -26.37
N PHE A 5 -10.29 -20.86 -25.32
CA PHE A 5 -9.63 -22.13 -25.01
C PHE A 5 -10.17 -23.18 -25.97
N VAL A 6 -9.29 -24.00 -26.51
CA VAL A 6 -9.67 -25.16 -27.33
C VAL A 6 -9.41 -26.44 -26.56
N VAL A 7 -10.24 -27.45 -26.82
CA VAL A 7 -10.02 -28.79 -26.27
C VAL A 7 -9.10 -29.57 -27.19
N ILE A 8 -8.09 -30.21 -26.64
CA ILE A 8 -7.22 -31.12 -27.38
C ILE A 8 -7.98 -32.40 -27.74
N VAL A 9 -7.98 -32.72 -29.04
CA VAL A 9 -8.59 -33.92 -29.64
C VAL A 9 -7.51 -34.72 -30.39
N PRO A 10 -6.65 -35.48 -29.69
CA PRO A 10 -5.65 -36.33 -30.31
C PRO A 10 -6.33 -37.41 -31.17
N ASP A 11 -5.64 -37.83 -32.23
CA ASP A 11 -6.02 -39.04 -32.96
C ASP A 11 -5.36 -40.26 -32.31
N ALA A 12 -5.97 -41.44 -32.41
CA ALA A 12 -5.50 -42.67 -31.77
C ALA A 12 -4.08 -43.06 -32.21
N ASP A 13 -3.68 -42.64 -33.41
CA ASP A 13 -2.40 -43.01 -34.04
C ASP A 13 -1.29 -41.95 -33.87
N SER A 14 -1.54 -40.82 -33.19
CA SER A 14 -0.52 -39.76 -33.03
C SER A 14 -0.70 -38.96 -31.73
N PRO A 15 0.28 -39.01 -30.80
CA PRO A 15 0.24 -38.20 -29.59
C PRO A 15 0.29 -36.70 -29.95
N CYS A 16 -0.42 -35.89 -29.18
CA CYS A 16 -0.41 -34.45 -29.34
C CYS A 16 0.78 -33.89 -28.54
N THR A 17 1.72 -33.22 -29.20
CA THR A 17 2.89 -32.60 -28.55
C THR A 17 2.91 -31.11 -28.81
N LEU A 18 3.19 -30.35 -27.76
CA LEU A 18 3.56 -28.94 -27.88
C LEU A 18 5.06 -28.87 -28.15
N SER A 19 5.52 -28.17 -29.18
CA SER A 19 6.93 -28.14 -29.57
C SER A 19 7.40 -26.75 -29.99
N GLU A 20 8.72 -26.57 -30.15
CA GLU A 20 9.25 -25.38 -30.83
C GLU A 20 8.84 -25.34 -32.33
N ALA A 21 9.03 -24.19 -32.98
CA ALA A 21 8.49 -23.85 -34.30
C ALA A 21 9.16 -24.58 -35.51
N ARG A 22 9.32 -25.91 -35.48
CA ARG A 22 9.93 -26.69 -36.59
C ARG A 22 9.38 -28.10 -36.68
N VAL A 23 9.39 -28.66 -37.89
CA VAL A 23 9.20 -30.10 -38.11
C VAL A 23 10.41 -30.80 -37.47
N ASP A 24 10.16 -31.73 -36.55
CA ASP A 24 11.16 -32.47 -35.75
C ASP A 24 11.75 -31.73 -34.52
N ALA A 25 11.08 -30.70 -34.00
CA ALA A 25 11.47 -30.06 -32.74
C ALA A 25 11.25 -30.96 -31.51
N ASP A 26 12.09 -30.78 -30.47
CA ASP A 26 11.90 -31.45 -29.20
C ASP A 26 10.55 -31.07 -28.56
N PRO A 27 9.84 -32.03 -27.93
CA PRO A 27 8.58 -31.75 -27.26
C PRO A 27 8.83 -30.91 -26.02
N ILE A 28 8.12 -29.78 -25.92
CA ILE A 28 8.00 -28.97 -24.72
C ILE A 28 7.09 -29.68 -23.72
N ASP A 29 5.97 -30.22 -24.20
CA ASP A 29 5.00 -30.95 -23.37
C ASP A 29 4.22 -32.01 -24.17
N VAL A 30 3.71 -33.03 -23.48
CA VAL A 30 2.86 -34.08 -24.06
C VAL A 30 1.43 -33.85 -23.62
N LEU A 31 0.56 -33.53 -24.58
CA LEU A 31 -0.84 -33.20 -24.36
C LEU A 31 -1.72 -34.43 -24.53
N THR A 32 -2.72 -34.55 -23.66
CA THR A 32 -3.70 -35.63 -23.62
C THR A 32 -5.07 -35.15 -24.07
N ALA A 33 -5.94 -36.11 -24.42
CA ALA A 33 -7.30 -35.78 -24.81
C ALA A 33 -8.05 -35.09 -23.65
N GLY A 34 -8.63 -33.92 -23.94
CA GLY A 34 -9.31 -33.11 -22.94
C GLY A 34 -8.46 -32.00 -22.31
N ASP A 35 -7.16 -31.96 -22.58
CA ASP A 35 -6.32 -30.83 -22.18
C ASP A 35 -6.81 -29.52 -22.81
N LEU A 36 -6.65 -28.42 -22.06
CA LEU A 36 -7.03 -27.09 -22.49
C LEU A 36 -5.81 -26.33 -22.98
N VAL A 37 -5.90 -25.82 -24.20
CA VAL A 37 -4.85 -25.00 -24.79
C VAL A 37 -5.41 -23.61 -25.08
N TYR A 38 -4.66 -22.59 -24.68
CA TYR A 38 -4.97 -21.22 -25.05
C TYR A 38 -4.43 -20.96 -26.45
N ILE A 39 -5.30 -20.49 -27.35
CA ILE A 39 -4.91 -20.03 -28.67
C ILE A 39 -5.31 -18.57 -28.79
N GLU A 40 -4.34 -17.73 -29.10
CA GLU A 40 -4.60 -16.34 -29.38
C GLU A 40 -5.22 -16.21 -30.78
N GLU A 41 -6.44 -15.67 -30.87
CA GLU A 41 -7.01 -15.28 -32.16
C GLU A 41 -6.31 -13.98 -32.63
N THR A 42 -5.10 -14.10 -33.18
CA THR A 42 -4.47 -12.98 -33.90
C THR A 42 -5.22 -12.72 -35.21
N ILE A 43 -5.47 -11.43 -35.49
CA ILE A 43 -5.92 -10.99 -36.81
C ILE A 43 -4.69 -11.03 -37.71
N GLU A 44 -4.71 -11.93 -38.68
CA GLU A 44 -3.73 -12.16 -39.74
C GLU A 44 -2.34 -12.65 -39.27
N SER A 45 -2.02 -13.87 -39.71
CA SER A 45 -0.75 -14.56 -39.46
C SER A 45 0.44 -13.77 -39.98
N GLU A 46 1.44 -13.54 -39.13
CA GLU A 46 2.79 -13.23 -39.61
C GLU A 46 3.29 -14.34 -40.55
N ALA A 47 4.06 -13.94 -41.56
CA ALA A 47 4.52 -14.75 -42.69
C ALA A 47 5.47 -15.93 -42.35
N THR A 48 5.57 -16.32 -41.08
CA THR A 48 6.52 -17.30 -40.54
C THR A 48 5.88 -18.58 -40.01
N THR A 49 4.54 -18.69 -39.99
CA THR A 49 3.84 -19.88 -39.46
C THR A 49 3.94 -21.07 -40.43
N PRO A 50 4.49 -22.24 -40.01
CA PRO A 50 4.47 -23.45 -40.81
C PRO A 50 3.03 -23.90 -41.12
N SER A 51 2.79 -24.35 -42.36
CA SER A 51 1.47 -24.85 -42.76
C SER A 51 1.00 -25.99 -41.85
N GLY A 52 -0.21 -25.87 -41.29
CA GLY A 52 -0.79 -26.88 -40.40
C GLY A 52 -0.39 -26.76 -38.93
N TRP A 53 0.27 -25.67 -38.51
CA TRP A 53 0.59 -25.38 -37.12
C TRP A 53 -0.02 -24.05 -36.67
N ARG A 54 -0.22 -23.89 -35.36
CA ARG A 54 -0.59 -22.64 -34.71
C ARG A 54 0.23 -22.45 -33.45
N GLU A 55 0.58 -21.21 -33.18
CA GLU A 55 1.11 -20.82 -31.89
C GLU A 55 0.04 -21.04 -30.81
N ALA A 56 0.47 -21.59 -29.69
CA ALA A 56 -0.38 -22.06 -28.62
C ALA A 56 0.36 -21.93 -27.29
N GLU A 57 -0.39 -21.65 -26.23
CA GLU A 57 0.14 -21.71 -24.87
C GLU A 57 -0.61 -22.80 -24.11
N TYR A 58 0.07 -23.90 -23.79
CA TYR A 58 -0.54 -24.96 -22.98
C TYR A 58 -0.70 -24.46 -21.56
N ARG A 59 -1.93 -24.61 -21.02
CA ARG A 59 -2.22 -24.30 -19.64
C ARG A 59 -3.09 -25.40 -19.03
N PRO A 60 -2.58 -26.18 -18.07
CA PRO A 60 -3.37 -27.22 -17.41
C PRO A 60 -4.59 -26.66 -16.66
N THR A 61 -4.58 -25.37 -16.32
CA THR A 61 -5.77 -24.61 -15.88
C THR A 61 -5.74 -23.20 -16.48
N PRO A 62 -6.88 -22.49 -16.61
CA PRO A 62 -6.89 -21.10 -17.10
C PRO A 62 -6.02 -20.13 -16.29
N THR A 63 -5.61 -20.51 -15.08
CA THR A 63 -4.79 -19.72 -14.16
C THR A 63 -3.35 -20.20 -14.04
N ALA A 64 -2.96 -21.30 -14.69
CA ALA A 64 -1.59 -21.78 -14.67
C ALA A 64 -0.68 -20.82 -15.47
N LEU A 65 0.60 -20.73 -15.07
CA LEU A 65 1.63 -20.19 -15.96
C LEU A 65 1.69 -21.13 -17.17
N GLY A 66 1.62 -20.60 -18.38
CA GLY A 66 1.56 -21.45 -19.56
C GLY A 66 2.93 -21.73 -20.16
N SER A 67 3.00 -22.86 -20.84
CA SER A 67 4.15 -23.26 -21.65
C SER A 67 3.86 -22.82 -23.09
N PRO A 68 4.56 -21.79 -23.62
CA PRO A 68 4.37 -21.38 -25.01
C PRO A 68 4.96 -22.43 -25.95
N GLY A 69 4.39 -22.57 -27.14
CA GLY A 69 4.89 -23.45 -28.17
C GLY A 69 3.99 -23.47 -29.40
N TRP A 70 4.19 -24.48 -30.24
CA TRP A 70 3.47 -24.69 -31.48
C TRP A 70 2.69 -26.00 -31.43
N LEU A 71 1.46 -25.96 -31.93
CA LEU A 71 0.53 -27.08 -31.94
C LEU A 71 0.01 -27.33 -33.36
N GLN A 72 -0.06 -28.59 -33.77
CA GLN A 72 -0.64 -28.94 -35.07
C GLN A 72 -2.15 -28.68 -35.08
N THR A 73 -2.64 -28.04 -36.14
CA THR A 73 -4.04 -27.61 -36.25
C THR A 73 -5.04 -28.75 -36.22
N LYS A 74 -4.64 -29.96 -36.63
CA LYS A 74 -5.49 -31.16 -36.56
C LYS A 74 -5.86 -31.57 -35.14
N PHE A 75 -5.09 -31.16 -34.13
CA PHE A 75 -5.37 -31.47 -32.71
C PHE A 75 -6.19 -30.39 -32.00
N ILE A 76 -6.51 -29.30 -32.70
CA ILE A 76 -7.30 -28.18 -32.18
C ILE A 76 -8.78 -28.51 -32.31
N GLY A 77 -9.44 -28.76 -31.17
CA GLY A 77 -10.87 -29.01 -31.11
C GLY A 77 -11.73 -27.76 -31.12
N SER A 78 -13.03 -27.94 -30.87
CA SER A 78 -13.97 -26.82 -30.76
C SER A 78 -13.65 -25.92 -29.55
N PRO A 79 -13.97 -24.62 -29.62
CA PRO A 79 -13.83 -23.71 -28.49
C PRO A 79 -14.62 -24.22 -27.27
N ALA A 80 -13.96 -24.30 -26.12
CA ALA A 80 -14.59 -24.59 -24.85
C ALA A 80 -15.10 -23.30 -24.22
N VAL A 81 -16.40 -23.25 -23.90
CA VAL A 81 -16.95 -22.18 -23.06
C VAL A 81 -16.67 -22.54 -21.61
N MET A 82 -15.68 -21.89 -21.01
CA MET A 82 -15.34 -22.11 -19.61
C MET A 82 -16.11 -21.14 -18.72
N ALA A 83 -16.78 -21.66 -17.69
CA ALA A 83 -17.24 -20.82 -16.60
C ALA A 83 -16.02 -20.24 -15.88
N VAL A 84 -15.87 -18.93 -15.92
CA VAL A 84 -14.75 -18.26 -15.24
C VAL A 84 -15.08 -18.27 -13.75
N PRO A 85 -14.27 -18.93 -12.90
CA PRO A 85 -14.53 -18.93 -11.48
C PRO A 85 -14.48 -17.49 -10.94
N PRO A 86 -15.36 -17.11 -10.00
CA PRO A 86 -15.35 -15.76 -9.42
C PRO A 86 -14.01 -15.46 -8.75
N VAL A 87 -13.77 -14.18 -8.44
CA VAL A 87 -12.62 -13.81 -7.60
C VAL A 87 -12.84 -14.34 -6.19
N ALA A 88 -11.86 -15.05 -5.66
CA ALA A 88 -11.86 -15.47 -4.26
C ALA A 88 -11.64 -14.24 -3.36
N ILE A 89 -12.73 -13.60 -2.95
CA ILE A 89 -12.71 -12.32 -2.22
C ILE A 89 -11.81 -12.37 -0.98
N ALA A 90 -11.84 -13.46 -0.21
CA ALA A 90 -11.00 -13.60 0.98
C ALA A 90 -9.48 -13.52 0.65
N ASP A 91 -9.05 -14.21 -0.41
CA ASP A 91 -7.65 -14.21 -0.82
C ASP A 91 -7.24 -12.89 -1.47
N PHE A 92 -8.16 -12.27 -2.22
CA PHE A 92 -7.98 -10.96 -2.82
C PHE A 92 -7.80 -9.87 -1.75
N VAL A 93 -8.63 -9.88 -0.69
CA VAL A 93 -8.52 -8.97 0.46
C VAL A 93 -7.18 -9.14 1.18
N ARG A 94 -6.78 -10.37 1.47
CA ARG A 94 -5.46 -10.64 2.08
C ARG A 94 -4.30 -10.24 1.18
N ARG A 95 -4.43 -10.40 -0.15
CA ARG A 95 -3.42 -9.96 -1.13
C ARG A 95 -3.28 -8.44 -1.13
N CYS A 96 -4.38 -7.68 -1.08
CA CYS A 96 -4.35 -6.22 -0.94
C CYS A 96 -3.69 -5.79 0.39
N GLY A 97 -4.03 -6.45 1.50
CA GLY A 97 -3.38 -6.22 2.79
C GLY A 97 -1.86 -6.48 2.74
N ARG A 98 -1.44 -7.57 2.10
CA ARG A 98 0.00 -7.88 1.93
C ARG A 98 0.72 -6.92 1.00
N ALA A 99 0.06 -6.41 -0.04
CA ALA A 99 0.63 -5.40 -0.93
C ALA A 99 0.92 -4.10 -0.19
N GLU A 100 0.01 -3.66 0.69
CA GLU A 100 0.25 -2.55 1.60
C GLU A 100 1.45 -2.82 2.54
N ILE A 101 1.49 -4.00 3.17
CA ILE A 101 2.58 -4.38 4.08
C ILE A 101 3.94 -4.27 3.38
N ALA A 102 4.03 -4.79 2.15
CA ALA A 102 5.24 -4.74 1.33
C ALA A 102 5.61 -3.31 0.91
N ALA A 103 4.63 -2.51 0.49
CA ALA A 103 4.85 -1.12 0.10
C ALA A 103 5.38 -0.27 1.25
N ASN A 104 4.91 -0.51 2.48
CA ASN A 104 5.33 0.24 3.67
C ASN A 104 6.68 -0.24 4.27
N ALA A 105 7.18 -1.42 3.87
CA ALA A 105 8.46 -1.95 4.35
C ALA A 105 9.67 -1.38 3.57
N GLY A 106 9.46 -0.84 2.36
CA GLY A 106 10.50 -0.16 1.59
C GLY A 106 10.71 1.27 2.11
N GLY A 107 11.75 1.49 2.91
CA GLY A 107 12.04 2.74 3.63
C GLY A 107 12.41 3.98 2.79
N ALA A 108 11.77 4.20 1.63
CA ALA A 108 11.92 5.45 0.90
C ALA A 108 10.96 6.52 1.47
N HIS A 109 11.55 7.57 2.04
CA HIS A 109 10.87 8.80 2.47
C HIS A 109 9.84 9.26 1.42
N GLY A 110 8.56 9.38 1.80
CA GLY A 110 7.56 10.16 1.07
C GLY A 110 6.64 9.42 0.08
N ALA A 111 7.01 8.26 -0.47
CA ALA A 111 6.12 7.50 -1.36
C ALA A 111 4.90 6.96 -0.56
N PRO A 112 3.67 7.02 -1.11
CA PRO A 112 2.46 6.93 -0.30
C PRO A 112 2.23 5.54 0.28
N ALA A 113 1.67 5.55 1.49
CA ALA A 113 0.93 4.45 2.07
C ALA A 113 -0.15 3.99 1.08
N ILE A 114 0.16 2.99 0.24
CA ILE A 114 -0.85 2.24 -0.48
C ILE A 114 -1.68 1.58 0.61
N LEU A 115 -2.93 2.02 0.78
CA LEU A 115 -3.81 1.37 1.72
C LEU A 115 -4.59 0.25 1.03
N ALA A 116 -4.70 -0.88 1.71
CA ALA A 116 -5.45 -2.03 1.24
C ALA A 116 -6.93 -1.70 1.05
N ASP A 117 -7.50 -0.81 1.86
CA ASP A 117 -8.87 -0.33 1.69
C ASP A 117 -9.02 0.53 0.41
N TYR A 118 -7.98 1.25 -0.01
CA TYR A 118 -7.98 1.95 -1.30
C TYR A 118 -7.90 0.99 -2.49
N LEU A 119 -7.02 -0.02 -2.45
CA LEU A 119 -6.95 -1.03 -3.51
C LEU A 119 -8.28 -1.79 -3.65
N LEU A 120 -8.90 -2.16 -2.53
CA LEU A 120 -10.22 -2.80 -2.53
C LEU A 120 -11.31 -1.88 -3.08
N ALA A 121 -11.31 -0.61 -2.68
CA ALA A 121 -12.24 0.38 -3.19
C ALA A 121 -12.09 0.56 -4.72
N LEU A 122 -10.86 0.62 -5.24
CA LEU A 122 -10.61 0.67 -6.67
C LEU A 122 -11.17 -0.56 -7.40
N ALA A 123 -10.90 -1.76 -6.88
CA ALA A 123 -11.38 -3.01 -7.49
C ALA A 123 -12.92 -3.09 -7.53
N GLU A 124 -13.58 -2.60 -6.48
CA GLU A 124 -15.03 -2.50 -6.40
C GLU A 124 -15.59 -1.48 -7.41
N ILE A 125 -15.01 -0.27 -7.45
CA ILE A 125 -15.45 0.80 -8.34
C ILE A 125 -15.28 0.44 -9.82
N GLU A 126 -14.14 -0.15 -10.17
CA GLU A 126 -13.76 -0.43 -11.56
C GLU A 126 -14.53 -1.60 -12.16
N SER A 127 -14.85 -2.63 -11.38
CA SER A 127 -15.41 -3.86 -11.96
C SER A 127 -16.29 -4.69 -11.03
N GLU A 128 -16.53 -4.26 -9.79
CA GLU A 128 -17.21 -5.05 -8.76
C GLU A 128 -16.49 -6.41 -8.51
N PHE A 129 -15.15 -6.38 -8.46
CA PHE A 129 -14.30 -7.57 -8.29
C PHE A 129 -14.45 -8.64 -9.39
N THR A 130 -14.94 -8.30 -10.59
CA THR A 130 -15.09 -9.28 -11.67
C THR A 130 -13.78 -9.50 -12.43
N LYS A 131 -13.61 -10.70 -13.03
CA LYS A 131 -12.42 -11.02 -13.83
C LYS A 131 -12.52 -10.49 -15.26
N PHE A 132 -13.70 -10.59 -15.86
CA PHE A 132 -13.89 -10.30 -17.28
C PHE A 132 -15.20 -9.60 -17.61
N GLU A 133 -16.04 -9.35 -16.61
CA GLU A 133 -17.30 -8.62 -16.77
C GLU A 133 -17.02 -7.11 -16.64
N ASN A 134 -18.01 -6.28 -16.98
CA ASN A 134 -17.95 -4.82 -16.82
C ASN A 134 -16.73 -4.14 -17.44
N ARG A 135 -16.19 -4.70 -18.54
CA ARG A 135 -14.98 -4.17 -19.18
C ARG A 135 -15.17 -2.76 -19.72
N LEU A 136 -14.11 -1.95 -19.64
CA LEU A 136 -14.05 -0.66 -20.31
C LEU A 136 -14.04 -0.83 -21.83
N ALA A 137 -15.19 -0.60 -22.45
CA ALA A 137 -15.40 -0.77 -23.88
C ALA A 137 -14.38 0.02 -24.70
N GLY A 138 -13.85 -0.60 -25.76
CA GLY A 138 -12.85 0.00 -26.65
C GLY A 138 -11.43 0.04 -26.08
N THR A 139 -11.14 -0.71 -25.01
CA THR A 139 -9.80 -0.82 -24.42
C THR A 139 -9.39 -2.28 -24.22
N SER A 140 -8.11 -2.51 -23.98
CA SER A 140 -7.55 -3.81 -23.58
C SER A 140 -7.79 -4.15 -22.09
N ALA A 141 -8.39 -3.23 -21.33
CA ALA A 141 -8.56 -3.32 -19.88
C ALA A 141 -9.34 -4.55 -19.41
N VAL A 142 -8.88 -5.16 -18.31
CA VAL A 142 -9.45 -6.40 -17.79
C VAL A 142 -9.30 -6.54 -16.28
N GLY A 143 -10.11 -7.41 -15.67
CA GLY A 143 -10.01 -7.82 -14.28
C GLY A 143 -10.45 -6.78 -13.25
N PRO A 144 -10.21 -7.08 -11.96
CA PRO A 144 -10.69 -6.28 -10.85
C PRO A 144 -10.37 -4.79 -10.98
N PHE A 145 -9.18 -4.46 -11.49
CA PHE A 145 -8.68 -3.09 -11.58
C PHE A 145 -8.75 -2.49 -13.00
N GLN A 146 -9.36 -3.20 -13.96
CA GLN A 146 -9.41 -2.80 -15.37
C GLN A 146 -8.02 -2.43 -15.91
N ILE A 147 -7.04 -3.33 -15.74
CA ILE A 147 -5.64 -3.12 -16.15
C ILE A 147 -5.50 -3.32 -17.66
N SER A 148 -5.04 -2.28 -18.36
CA SER A 148 -4.78 -2.35 -19.79
C SER A 148 -3.49 -3.12 -20.11
N GLU A 149 -3.33 -3.53 -21.35
CA GLU A 149 -2.11 -4.19 -21.84
C GLU A 149 -0.88 -3.29 -21.73
N GLU A 150 -1.06 -1.99 -22.01
CA GLU A 150 -0.03 -0.97 -21.92
C GLU A 150 0.41 -0.77 -20.46
N GLU A 151 -0.54 -0.72 -19.53
CA GLU A 151 -0.27 -0.58 -18.09
C GLU A 151 0.43 -1.80 -17.51
N TRP A 152 0.05 -3.00 -17.95
CA TRP A 152 0.72 -4.22 -17.54
C TRP A 152 2.14 -4.29 -18.10
N THR A 153 2.33 -3.90 -19.36
CA THR A 153 3.65 -3.82 -19.98
C THR A 153 4.55 -2.85 -19.23
N GLU A 154 4.03 -1.69 -18.84
CA GLU A 154 4.73 -0.74 -17.99
C GLU A 154 5.13 -1.35 -16.64
N PHE A 155 4.21 -2.08 -15.99
CA PHE A 155 4.47 -2.77 -14.73
C PHE A 155 5.57 -3.84 -14.87
N LEU A 156 5.56 -4.64 -15.95
CA LEU A 156 6.61 -5.63 -16.22
C LEU A 156 7.98 -4.96 -16.41
N GLN A 157 8.02 -3.86 -17.18
CA GLN A 157 9.26 -3.10 -17.39
C GLN A 157 9.81 -2.49 -16.10
N ALA A 158 8.94 -2.06 -15.18
CA ALA A 158 9.32 -1.55 -13.88
C ALA A 158 9.74 -2.66 -12.89
N ASN A 159 9.46 -3.94 -13.19
CA ASN A 159 9.75 -5.09 -12.34
C ASN A 159 10.41 -6.22 -13.14
N PRO A 160 11.58 -5.98 -13.77
CA PRO A 160 12.21 -6.94 -14.68
C PRO A 160 12.66 -8.24 -13.99
N ASP A 161 12.99 -8.16 -12.69
CA ASP A 161 13.38 -9.31 -11.86
C ASP A 161 12.17 -9.97 -11.15
N GLY A 162 10.96 -9.48 -11.40
CA GLY A 162 9.74 -10.03 -10.82
C GLY A 162 9.31 -11.32 -11.53
N ASP A 163 8.67 -12.23 -10.79
CA ASP A 163 8.05 -13.44 -11.34
C ASP A 163 6.69 -13.11 -12.01
N PHE A 164 6.75 -12.20 -12.99
CA PHE A 164 5.60 -11.71 -13.74
C PHE A 164 5.77 -11.91 -15.25
N SER A 165 4.71 -12.39 -15.90
CA SER A 165 4.60 -12.58 -17.35
C SER A 165 3.43 -11.75 -17.92
N PRO A 166 3.38 -11.52 -19.24
CA PRO A 166 2.25 -10.86 -19.89
C PRO A 166 0.89 -11.50 -19.55
N PHE A 167 0.85 -12.83 -19.35
CA PHE A 167 -0.39 -13.54 -19.08
C PHE A 167 -0.96 -13.27 -17.67
N GLN A 168 -0.12 -12.98 -16.68
CA GLN A 168 -0.60 -12.73 -15.32
C GLN A 168 -1.48 -11.46 -15.22
N ARG A 169 -1.56 -10.63 -16.26
CA ARG A 169 -2.55 -9.56 -16.39
C ARG A 169 -3.98 -10.05 -16.22
N PHE A 170 -4.30 -11.30 -16.57
CA PHE A 170 -5.65 -11.87 -16.43
C PHE A 170 -5.91 -12.49 -15.05
N GLN A 171 -4.91 -12.52 -14.17
CA GLN A 171 -5.03 -13.09 -12.83
C GLN A 171 -5.33 -12.00 -11.80
N ALA A 172 -6.51 -12.07 -11.19
CA ALA A 172 -6.97 -11.10 -10.20
C ALA A 172 -5.96 -10.82 -9.07
N LEU A 173 -5.28 -11.83 -8.55
CA LEU A 173 -4.30 -11.67 -7.46
C LEU A 173 -3.00 -11.01 -7.93
N ALA A 174 -2.58 -11.25 -9.17
CA ALA A 174 -1.40 -10.61 -9.74
C ALA A 174 -1.66 -9.14 -10.06
N GLN A 175 -2.88 -8.80 -10.51
CA GLN A 175 -3.28 -7.40 -10.73
C GLN A 175 -3.16 -6.53 -9.48
N VAL A 176 -3.23 -7.08 -8.26
CA VAL A 176 -3.07 -6.30 -7.02
C VAL A 176 -1.70 -5.60 -6.98
N GLN A 177 -0.63 -6.26 -7.42
CA GLN A 177 0.71 -5.67 -7.44
C GLN A 177 0.86 -4.63 -8.53
N CYS A 178 0.27 -4.86 -9.71
CA CYS A 178 0.21 -3.87 -10.77
C CYS A 178 -0.61 -2.63 -10.33
N ALA A 179 -1.76 -2.81 -9.69
CA ALA A 179 -2.57 -1.71 -9.18
C ALA A 179 -1.85 -0.88 -8.09
N ALA A 180 -1.11 -1.55 -7.21
CA ALA A 180 -0.22 -0.90 -6.25
C ALA A 180 0.86 -0.07 -6.96
N TYR A 181 1.54 -0.65 -7.95
CA TYR A 181 2.53 0.04 -8.77
C TYR A 181 1.92 1.27 -9.48
N LEU A 182 0.78 1.12 -10.15
CA LEU A 182 0.11 2.22 -10.85
C LEU A 182 -0.30 3.34 -9.89
N THR A 183 -0.72 3.00 -8.67
CA THR A 183 -1.01 4.00 -7.63
C THR A 183 0.24 4.80 -7.25
N GLN A 184 1.39 4.15 -7.10
CA GLN A 184 2.66 4.82 -6.81
C GLN A 184 3.18 5.63 -8.00
N ARG A 185 3.00 5.12 -9.22
CA ARG A 185 3.31 5.85 -10.46
C ARG A 185 2.50 7.14 -10.54
N ASP A 186 1.18 7.05 -10.37
CA ASP A 186 0.28 8.21 -10.42
C ASP A 186 0.60 9.22 -9.32
N TRP A 187 0.99 8.76 -8.13
CA TRP A 187 1.47 9.65 -7.08
C TRP A 187 2.67 10.48 -7.54
N LYS A 188 3.69 9.85 -8.11
CA LYS A 188 4.90 10.52 -8.60
C LYS A 188 4.57 11.50 -9.72
N LEU A 189 3.67 11.13 -10.63
CA LEU A 189 3.20 12.02 -11.70
C LEU A 189 2.49 13.25 -11.12
N LEU A 190 1.64 13.09 -10.12
CA LEU A 190 0.96 14.21 -9.45
C LEU A 190 1.95 15.11 -8.69
N GLN A 191 3.00 14.55 -8.09
CA GLN A 191 4.09 15.34 -7.50
C GLN A 191 4.83 16.16 -8.57
N GLN A 192 5.12 15.55 -9.73
CA GLN A 192 5.76 16.25 -10.84
C GLN A 192 4.90 17.39 -11.40
N GLU A 193 3.59 17.20 -11.53
CA GLU A 193 2.66 18.27 -11.96
C GLU A 193 2.64 19.42 -10.94
N ALA A 194 2.73 19.12 -9.64
CA ALA A 194 2.85 20.15 -8.61
C ALA A 194 4.16 20.95 -8.75
N SER A 195 5.30 20.28 -8.88
CA SER A 195 6.59 20.95 -9.10
C SER A 195 6.57 21.82 -10.36
N THR A 196 6.00 21.31 -11.46
CA THR A 196 5.89 22.06 -12.73
C THR A 196 5.04 23.31 -12.59
N ALA A 197 3.99 23.26 -11.77
CA ALA A 197 3.14 24.41 -11.47
C ALA A 197 3.76 25.38 -10.44
N ALA A 198 5.05 25.23 -10.11
CA ALA A 198 5.77 26.00 -9.08
C ALA A 198 5.06 25.99 -7.72
N ILE A 199 4.38 24.89 -7.42
CA ILE A 199 3.80 24.61 -6.10
C ILE A 199 4.94 24.04 -5.27
N GLU A 200 5.90 24.90 -4.97
CA GLU A 200 7.06 24.58 -4.15
C GLU A 200 7.06 25.55 -2.97
N GLU A 201 6.86 25.01 -1.77
CA GLU A 201 7.42 25.66 -0.58
C GLU A 201 8.87 25.20 -0.45
N PRO A 202 9.76 26.03 0.12
CA PRO A 202 11.11 25.59 0.43
C PRO A 202 11.02 24.27 1.23
N GLN A 203 11.61 23.19 0.69
CA GLN A 203 11.78 21.89 1.36
C GLN A 203 10.54 20.97 1.45
N GLN A 204 9.55 21.05 0.55
CA GLN A 204 8.32 20.26 0.68
C GLN A 204 7.90 19.48 -0.57
N GLU A 205 7.51 18.21 -0.38
CA GLU A 205 6.89 17.38 -1.42
C GLU A 205 5.37 17.50 -1.40
N TYR A 206 4.75 17.64 -2.58
CA TYR A 206 3.30 17.62 -2.75
C TYR A 206 2.71 16.26 -2.36
N ILE A 207 1.54 16.26 -1.69
CA ILE A 207 0.90 15.04 -1.20
C ILE A 207 -0.48 14.87 -1.85
N PRO A 208 -0.64 13.99 -2.87
CA PRO A 208 -1.93 13.59 -3.41
C PRO A 208 -2.91 13.02 -2.36
N SER A 209 -4.21 13.32 -2.50
CA SER A 209 -5.27 12.62 -1.77
C SER A 209 -5.64 11.32 -2.48
N PHE A 210 -6.29 10.39 -1.78
CA PHE A 210 -6.86 9.20 -2.44
C PHE A 210 -7.92 9.55 -3.48
N LEU A 211 -8.66 10.65 -3.28
CA LEU A 211 -9.58 11.16 -4.30
C LEU A 211 -8.84 11.59 -5.56
N LEU A 212 -7.73 12.32 -5.43
CA LEU A 212 -6.95 12.78 -6.58
C LEU A 212 -6.29 11.60 -7.31
N LEU A 213 -5.81 10.59 -6.58
CA LEU A 213 -5.32 9.34 -7.18
C LEU A 213 -6.43 8.59 -7.93
N PHE A 214 -7.64 8.54 -7.37
CA PHE A 214 -8.78 7.92 -8.03
C PHE A 214 -9.16 8.69 -9.30
N GLN A 215 -9.21 10.02 -9.24
CA GLN A 215 -9.48 10.85 -10.41
C GLN A 215 -8.37 10.72 -11.47
N SER A 216 -7.11 10.59 -11.06
CA SER A 216 -5.98 10.25 -11.95
C SER A 216 -6.23 8.93 -12.69
N ARG A 217 -6.76 7.90 -12.01
CA ARG A 217 -7.16 6.64 -12.64
C ARG A 217 -8.26 6.79 -13.69
N LEU A 218 -9.12 7.80 -13.54
CA LEU A 218 -10.25 8.04 -14.45
C LEU A 218 -9.85 8.85 -15.69
N VAL A 219 -9.05 9.91 -15.51
CA VAL A 219 -8.79 10.94 -16.55
C VAL A 219 -7.30 11.23 -16.78
N GLY A 220 -6.40 10.49 -16.12
CA GLY A 220 -4.95 10.73 -16.15
C GLY A 220 -4.48 11.78 -15.15
N ALA A 221 -3.26 11.63 -14.64
CA ALA A 221 -2.69 12.45 -13.57
C ALA A 221 -2.70 13.96 -13.89
N LYS A 222 -2.29 14.33 -15.11
CA LYS A 222 -2.21 15.74 -15.54
C LYS A 222 -3.58 16.41 -15.59
N ALA A 223 -4.58 15.74 -16.17
CA ALA A 223 -5.93 16.28 -16.24
C ALA A 223 -6.57 16.32 -14.84
N ALA A 224 -6.40 15.28 -14.03
CA ALA A 224 -6.89 15.25 -12.66
C ALA A 224 -6.30 16.37 -11.79
N PHE A 225 -4.99 16.62 -11.93
CA PHE A 225 -4.31 17.73 -11.25
C PHE A 225 -4.89 19.09 -11.64
N ALA A 226 -5.10 19.31 -12.94
CA ALA A 226 -5.68 20.55 -13.45
C ALA A 226 -7.15 20.74 -13.01
N ILE A 227 -7.95 19.67 -13.05
CA ILE A 227 -9.34 19.66 -12.54
C ILE A 227 -9.34 20.02 -11.05
N ASN A 228 -8.44 19.45 -10.25
CA ASN A 228 -8.33 19.78 -8.83
C ASN A 228 -7.96 21.27 -8.62
N LYS A 229 -7.14 21.86 -9.50
CA LYS A 229 -6.81 23.29 -9.45
C LYS A 229 -8.00 24.18 -9.82
N ILE A 230 -8.78 23.78 -10.82
CA ILE A 230 -10.03 24.44 -11.20
C ILE A 230 -11.05 24.36 -10.06
N HIS A 231 -11.20 23.19 -9.43
CA HIS A 231 -12.13 23.00 -8.32
C HIS A 231 -11.79 23.90 -7.13
N ALA A 232 -10.50 24.13 -6.91
CA ALA A 232 -10.01 25.06 -5.89
C ALA A 232 -10.06 26.55 -6.30
N SER A 233 -10.47 26.88 -7.53
CA SER A 233 -10.59 28.27 -8.02
C SER A 233 -12.05 28.74 -7.99
N ASP A 234 -12.34 29.94 -8.49
CA ASP A 234 -13.71 30.43 -8.66
C ASP A 234 -14.38 29.89 -9.94
N GLU A 235 -13.70 28.99 -10.68
CA GLU A 235 -14.16 28.41 -11.95
C GLU A 235 -14.70 26.98 -11.81
N LEU A 236 -15.05 26.55 -10.60
CA LEU A 236 -15.50 25.18 -10.29
C LEU A 236 -16.77 24.75 -11.06
N HIS A 237 -17.57 25.72 -11.52
CA HIS A 237 -18.77 25.47 -12.34
C HIS A 237 -18.49 25.36 -13.85
N GLN A 238 -17.23 25.41 -14.30
CA GLN A 238 -16.92 25.24 -15.72
C GLN A 238 -17.30 23.82 -16.20
N PRO A 239 -17.71 23.67 -17.48
CA PRO A 239 -17.91 22.36 -18.09
C PRO A 239 -16.68 21.46 -17.94
N LEU A 240 -16.88 20.23 -17.46
CA LEU A 240 -15.82 19.24 -17.31
C LEU A 240 -15.19 18.88 -18.66
N GLU A 241 -15.99 18.81 -19.72
CA GLU A 241 -15.52 18.53 -21.07
C GLU A 241 -14.51 19.59 -21.55
N ASP A 242 -14.80 20.88 -21.32
CA ASP A 242 -13.89 21.98 -21.66
C ASP A 242 -12.58 21.91 -20.85
N ALA A 243 -12.68 21.52 -19.57
CA ALA A 243 -11.50 21.30 -18.73
C ALA A 243 -10.63 20.14 -19.24
N LEU A 244 -11.25 19.05 -19.72
CA LEU A 244 -10.58 17.86 -20.25
C LEU A 244 -10.01 18.07 -21.65
N ALA A 245 -10.66 18.85 -22.52
CA ALA A 245 -10.24 19.08 -23.91
C ALA A 245 -8.80 19.61 -24.04
N LYS A 246 -8.29 20.30 -23.01
CA LYS A 246 -6.91 20.78 -22.92
C LYS A 246 -5.87 19.65 -22.87
N PHE A 247 -6.28 18.45 -22.46
CA PHE A 247 -5.42 17.27 -22.30
C PHE A 247 -5.74 16.17 -23.32
N TYR A 248 -6.85 16.29 -24.04
CA TYR A 248 -7.30 15.40 -25.09
C TYR A 248 -7.56 16.21 -26.36
N PRO A 249 -6.50 16.57 -27.12
CA PRO A 249 -6.63 17.45 -28.28
C PRO A 249 -7.39 16.79 -29.45
N ASP A 250 -7.43 15.45 -29.50
CA ASP A 250 -8.31 14.72 -30.41
C ASP A 250 -9.70 14.55 -29.77
N ALA A 251 -10.71 15.15 -30.42
CA ALA A 251 -12.10 15.08 -29.98
C ALA A 251 -12.64 13.63 -29.95
N ALA A 252 -12.11 12.74 -30.79
CA ALA A 252 -12.49 11.33 -30.79
C ALA A 252 -12.01 10.63 -29.51
N ASP A 253 -10.80 10.94 -29.04
CA ASP A 253 -10.23 10.38 -27.81
C ASP A 253 -10.99 10.86 -26.57
N LEU A 254 -11.30 12.15 -26.52
CA LEU A 254 -12.12 12.73 -25.45
C LEU A 254 -13.53 12.11 -25.45
N GLY A 255 -14.17 12.01 -26.60
CA GLY A 255 -15.48 11.36 -26.74
C GLY A 255 -15.46 9.89 -26.31
N ALA A 256 -14.40 9.15 -26.65
CA ALA A 256 -14.21 7.76 -26.22
C ALA A 256 -14.02 7.65 -24.70
N LEU A 257 -13.26 8.57 -24.09
CA LEU A 257 -13.09 8.67 -22.64
C LEU A 257 -14.42 8.91 -21.93
N ILE A 258 -15.16 9.94 -22.34
CA ILE A 258 -16.46 10.28 -21.77
C ILE A 258 -17.43 9.11 -21.89
N LYS A 259 -17.47 8.45 -23.05
CA LYS A 259 -18.32 7.28 -23.28
C LYS A 259 -17.96 6.12 -22.36
N ARG A 260 -16.67 5.77 -22.22
CA ARG A 260 -16.23 4.64 -21.38
C ARG A 260 -16.42 4.93 -19.88
N ARG A 261 -16.19 6.18 -19.48
CA ARG A 261 -16.29 6.65 -18.08
C ARG A 261 -17.60 7.41 -17.82
N ARG A 262 -18.67 7.12 -18.56
CA ARG A 262 -19.96 7.82 -18.46
C ARG A 262 -20.52 7.90 -17.04
N ARG A 263 -20.22 6.88 -16.21
CA ARG A 263 -20.61 6.84 -14.79
C ARG A 263 -20.06 8.04 -14.02
N PHE A 264 -18.92 8.59 -14.42
CA PHE A 264 -18.23 9.67 -13.74
C PHE A 264 -18.30 10.98 -14.53
N LEU A 265 -18.08 10.92 -15.84
CA LEU A 265 -17.89 12.09 -16.69
C LEU A 265 -19.19 12.64 -17.33
N ASN A 266 -20.34 12.00 -17.08
CA ASN A 266 -21.62 12.47 -17.58
C ASN A 266 -22.75 12.32 -16.56
N GLN A 267 -23.72 13.23 -16.60
CA GLN A 267 -25.04 13.04 -15.99
C GLN A 267 -25.93 12.36 -17.03
N GLY A 268 -26.65 11.29 -16.69
CA GLY A 268 -27.30 10.39 -17.65
C GLY A 268 -28.37 10.97 -18.59
N SER A 269 -28.60 12.29 -18.60
CA SER A 269 -29.50 13.03 -19.48
C SER A 269 -28.72 13.75 -20.58
N ILE A 270 -29.25 13.70 -21.82
CA ILE A 270 -28.59 14.16 -23.07
C ILE A 270 -28.24 15.67 -23.06
N ASP A 271 -28.82 16.48 -22.17
CA ASP A 271 -28.70 17.95 -22.18
C ASP A 271 -28.07 18.58 -20.91
N VAL A 272 -27.50 17.78 -19.99
CA VAL A 272 -26.89 18.32 -18.76
C VAL A 272 -25.38 18.17 -18.80
N VAL A 273 -24.68 19.29 -18.99
CA VAL A 273 -23.23 19.39 -18.95
C VAL A 273 -22.75 19.13 -17.52
N THR A 274 -21.90 18.12 -17.32
CA THR A 274 -21.28 17.88 -16.01
C THR A 274 -20.24 18.95 -15.74
N THR A 275 -20.34 19.63 -14.60
CA THR A 275 -19.34 20.63 -14.18
C THR A 275 -18.15 19.98 -13.47
N VAL A 276 -17.05 20.72 -13.30
CA VAL A 276 -15.90 20.25 -12.51
C VAL A 276 -16.31 19.92 -11.07
N ASP A 277 -17.09 20.78 -10.42
CA ASP A 277 -17.57 20.56 -9.06
C ASP A 277 -18.40 19.28 -8.92
N GLU A 278 -19.36 19.08 -9.82
CA GLU A 278 -20.19 17.86 -9.84
C GLU A 278 -19.35 16.59 -10.06
N PHE A 279 -18.32 16.64 -10.91
CA PHE A 279 -17.40 15.52 -11.08
C PHE A 279 -16.63 15.20 -9.80
N VAL A 280 -16.10 16.24 -9.12
CA VAL A 280 -15.35 16.07 -7.88
C VAL A 280 -16.25 15.54 -6.77
N GLU A 281 -17.44 16.09 -6.58
CA GLU A 281 -18.41 15.61 -5.58
C GLU A 281 -18.84 14.16 -5.85
N LYS A 282 -19.16 13.85 -7.11
CA LYS A 282 -19.60 12.50 -7.51
C LYS A 282 -18.50 11.46 -7.28
N THR A 283 -17.27 11.78 -7.64
CA THR A 283 -16.12 10.88 -7.42
C THR A 283 -15.76 10.75 -5.94
N ALA A 284 -15.89 11.82 -5.16
CA ALA A 284 -15.72 11.80 -3.71
C ALA A 284 -16.72 10.85 -3.03
N ASN A 285 -18.01 10.96 -3.38
CA ASN A 285 -19.09 10.14 -2.81
C ASN A 285 -18.90 8.66 -3.15
N ILE A 286 -18.61 8.34 -4.42
CA ILE A 286 -18.37 6.96 -4.85
C ILE A 286 -17.18 6.35 -4.12
N LEU A 287 -16.08 7.11 -3.98
CA LEU A 287 -14.89 6.62 -3.28
C LEU A 287 -15.13 6.44 -1.78
N ALA A 288 -15.89 7.34 -1.15
CA ALA A 288 -16.26 7.24 0.26
C ALA A 288 -17.08 5.97 0.55
N ASP A 289 -18.06 5.65 -0.32
CA ASP A 289 -18.86 4.44 -0.18
C ASP A 289 -18.04 3.17 -0.40
N ALA A 290 -17.16 3.17 -1.41
CA ALA A 290 -16.25 2.07 -1.66
C ALA A 290 -15.26 1.85 -0.49
N PHE A 291 -14.79 2.92 0.17
CA PHE A 291 -13.97 2.78 1.39
C PHE A 291 -14.73 2.10 2.53
N LYS A 292 -16.02 2.39 2.73
CA LYS A 292 -16.86 1.73 3.75
C LYS A 292 -16.97 0.22 3.46
N SER A 293 -17.29 -0.11 2.21
CA SER A 293 -17.40 -1.50 1.74
C SER A 293 -16.08 -2.26 1.87
N ALA A 294 -14.98 -1.68 1.39
CA ALA A 294 -13.62 -2.21 1.52
C ALA A 294 -13.20 -2.47 2.96
N PHE A 295 -13.49 -1.54 3.88
CA PHE A 295 -13.21 -1.74 5.30
C PHE A 295 -14.05 -2.86 5.92
N GLY A 296 -15.32 -3.00 5.49
CA GLY A 296 -16.16 -4.15 5.81
C GLY A 296 -15.52 -5.48 5.40
N LEU A 297 -15.02 -5.56 4.16
CA LEU A 297 -14.32 -6.75 3.66
C LEU A 297 -13.05 -7.06 4.45
N LEU A 298 -12.26 -6.05 4.81
CA LEU A 298 -11.06 -6.23 5.63
C LEU A 298 -11.41 -6.78 7.02
N LYS A 299 -12.46 -6.27 7.67
CA LYS A 299 -12.93 -6.80 8.97
C LYS A 299 -13.32 -8.27 8.89
N ILE A 300 -13.94 -8.69 7.80
CA ILE A 300 -14.42 -10.08 7.64
C ILE A 300 -13.27 -11.02 7.28
N HIS A 301 -12.41 -10.65 6.33
CA HIS A 301 -11.44 -11.56 5.72
C HIS A 301 -9.99 -11.38 6.19
N PHE A 302 -9.70 -10.26 6.87
CA PHE A 302 -8.40 -9.98 7.45
C PHE A 302 -8.51 -9.16 8.77
N PRO A 303 -9.31 -9.61 9.77
CA PRO A 303 -9.63 -8.84 10.98
C PRO A 303 -8.39 -8.39 11.77
N GLU A 304 -7.37 -9.24 11.87
CA GLU A 304 -6.10 -8.93 12.55
C GLU A 304 -5.31 -7.80 11.87
N PHE A 305 -5.58 -7.50 10.59
CA PHE A 305 -4.96 -6.41 9.85
C PHE A 305 -5.62 -5.05 10.11
N VAL A 306 -6.86 -5.02 10.59
CA VAL A 306 -7.63 -3.80 10.87
C VAL A 306 -8.02 -3.62 12.33
N ALA A 307 -7.62 -4.56 13.20
CA ALA A 307 -7.87 -4.46 14.63
C ALA A 307 -7.28 -3.15 15.20
N LEU A 308 -8.17 -2.31 15.73
CA LEU A 308 -7.78 -1.11 16.46
C LEU A 308 -7.45 -1.49 17.91
N PRO A 309 -6.37 -0.93 18.48
CA PRO A 309 -6.05 -1.08 19.88
C PRO A 309 -7.19 -0.58 20.77
N THR A 310 -7.51 -1.33 21.82
CA THR A 310 -8.62 -1.04 22.74
C THR A 310 -8.28 0.04 23.77
N ALA A 311 -7.00 0.31 24.01
CA ALA A 311 -6.53 1.39 24.86
C ALA A 311 -6.46 2.69 24.05
N SER A 312 -7.43 3.58 24.25
CA SER A 312 -7.28 4.98 23.91
C SER A 312 -6.66 5.65 25.13
N ASP A 313 -5.35 5.89 25.08
CA ASP A 313 -4.73 6.80 26.04
C ASP A 313 -5.21 8.22 25.76
N ASP A 314 -5.26 9.04 26.82
CA ASP A 314 -5.46 10.48 26.68
C ASP A 314 -4.39 11.02 25.71
N LYS A 315 -4.83 11.81 24.73
CA LYS A 315 -3.98 12.48 23.73
C LYS A 315 -3.85 13.95 24.11
N PRO A 316 -3.02 14.30 25.11
CA PRO A 316 -3.09 15.59 25.79
C PRO A 316 -2.69 16.78 24.90
N TRP A 317 -1.98 16.54 23.79
CA TRP A 317 -1.69 17.56 22.78
C TRP A 317 -2.95 18.13 22.11
N LEU A 318 -4.06 17.39 22.07
CA LEU A 318 -5.34 17.94 21.60
C LEU A 318 -5.82 19.06 22.54
N ALA A 319 -5.74 18.85 23.85
CA ALA A 319 -6.13 19.85 24.84
C ALA A 319 -5.22 21.09 24.77
N THR A 320 -3.91 20.89 24.55
CA THR A 320 -2.96 21.99 24.29
C THR A 320 -3.36 22.80 23.06
N ALA A 321 -3.71 22.14 21.96
CA ALA A 321 -4.14 22.83 20.74
C ALA A 321 -5.43 23.64 20.94
N GLN A 322 -6.40 23.10 21.68
CA GLN A 322 -7.65 23.80 22.00
C GLN A 322 -7.44 24.98 22.94
N ALA A 323 -6.52 24.86 23.91
CA ALA A 323 -6.13 25.98 24.77
C ALA A 323 -5.46 27.10 23.96
N GLU A 324 -4.64 26.73 22.98
CA GLU A 324 -3.99 27.69 22.07
C GLU A 324 -5.02 28.41 21.17
N GLU A 325 -6.03 27.70 20.66
CA GLU A 325 -7.15 28.32 19.93
C GLU A 325 -7.86 29.40 20.77
N LEU A 326 -8.15 29.11 22.05
CA LEU A 326 -8.77 30.08 22.96
C LEU A 326 -7.88 31.31 23.16
N LEU A 327 -6.57 31.11 23.36
CA LEU A 327 -5.62 32.20 23.51
C LEU A 327 -5.56 33.10 22.28
N TRP A 328 -5.50 32.51 21.08
CA TRP A 328 -5.50 33.27 19.82
C TRP A 328 -6.79 34.07 19.64
N LYS A 329 -7.93 33.46 19.97
CA LYS A 329 -9.23 34.13 19.91
C LYS A 329 -9.34 35.30 20.89
N ASP A 330 -9.02 35.08 22.16
CA ASP A 330 -9.17 36.09 23.22
C ASP A 330 -8.20 37.26 23.04
N SER A 331 -7.00 36.97 22.53
CA SER A 331 -5.97 37.98 22.25
C SER A 331 -6.05 38.56 20.84
N GLN A 332 -7.05 38.16 20.03
CA GLN A 332 -7.24 38.57 18.63
C GLN A 332 -5.98 38.43 17.77
N LEU A 333 -5.25 37.32 17.96
CA LEU A 333 -4.02 37.03 17.21
C LEU A 333 -4.35 36.59 15.79
N THR A 334 -3.59 37.10 14.84
CA THR A 334 -3.48 36.57 13.48
C THR A 334 -2.01 36.54 13.07
N GLU A 335 -1.67 35.79 12.02
CA GLU A 335 -0.31 35.73 11.49
C GLU A 335 0.23 37.09 11.02
N ASP A 336 -0.65 38.06 10.77
CA ASP A 336 -0.30 39.42 10.37
C ASP A 336 0.05 40.32 11.54
N THR A 337 -0.50 40.04 12.73
CA THR A 337 -0.24 40.82 13.95
C THR A 337 1.18 40.59 14.47
N ALA A 338 1.81 41.63 15.02
CA ALA A 338 3.15 41.51 15.61
C ALA A 338 3.22 40.45 16.74
N ALA A 339 2.15 40.37 17.54
CA ALA A 339 2.03 39.37 18.61
C ALA A 339 1.88 37.95 18.03
N GLY A 340 1.07 37.76 16.99
CA GLY A 340 0.92 36.47 16.30
C GLY A 340 2.22 36.02 15.64
N LYS A 341 2.94 36.92 14.95
CA LYS A 341 4.27 36.62 14.37
C LYS A 341 5.27 36.16 15.42
N LYS A 342 5.27 36.81 16.59
CA LYS A 342 6.10 36.38 17.72
C LYS A 342 5.71 34.99 18.20
N ARG A 343 4.40 34.73 18.36
CA ARG A 343 3.88 33.43 18.80
C ARG A 343 4.19 32.31 17.81
N ILE A 344 4.10 32.57 16.51
CA ILE A 344 4.45 31.61 15.45
C ILE A 344 5.94 31.22 15.54
N LYS A 345 6.84 32.18 15.77
CA LYS A 345 8.28 31.90 15.96
C LYS A 345 8.53 30.96 17.15
N GLU A 346 7.72 31.05 18.20
CA GLU A 346 7.81 30.13 19.35
C GLU A 346 7.44 28.70 18.97
N TYR A 347 6.51 28.49 18.02
CA TYR A 347 6.21 27.13 17.54
C TYR A 347 7.39 26.50 16.80
N PHE A 348 8.10 27.28 15.98
CA PHE A 348 9.27 26.80 15.24
C PHE A 348 10.43 26.38 16.15
N SER A 349 10.47 26.82 17.42
CA SER A 349 11.48 26.34 18.38
C SER A 349 11.33 24.85 18.71
N ALA A 350 10.20 24.23 18.37
CA ALA A 350 9.97 22.79 18.51
C ALA A 350 10.39 21.98 17.26
N THR A 351 10.98 22.63 16.26
CA THR A 351 11.47 21.96 15.03
C THR A 351 12.94 22.29 14.79
N SER A 352 13.59 21.60 13.84
CA SER A 352 14.95 21.90 13.40
C SER A 352 15.03 23.07 12.41
N TYR A 353 13.89 23.62 11.99
CA TYR A 353 13.78 24.69 11.00
C TYR A 353 13.31 25.99 11.66
N HIS A 354 14.02 27.09 11.42
CA HIS A 354 13.78 28.38 12.05
C HIS A 354 13.73 29.50 11.00
N PRO A 355 12.58 29.70 10.33
CA PRO A 355 12.48 30.67 9.27
C PRO A 355 12.50 32.11 9.79
N ASP A 356 13.15 33.00 9.04
CA ASP A 356 13.19 34.44 9.35
C ASP A 356 11.87 35.16 9.03
N SER A 357 11.06 34.57 8.15
CA SER A 357 9.75 35.07 7.70
C SER A 357 8.61 34.11 8.10
N VAL A 358 7.36 34.57 8.00
CA VAL A 358 6.19 33.72 8.31
C VAL A 358 5.96 32.77 7.14
N GLU A 359 6.42 31.54 7.30
CA GLU A 359 6.13 30.42 6.41
C GLU A 359 4.95 29.60 6.96
N PRO A 360 4.33 28.73 6.15
CA PRO A 360 3.27 27.83 6.63
C PRO A 360 3.70 27.06 7.87
N TRP A 361 2.97 27.28 8.96
CA TRP A 361 3.43 26.97 10.32
C TRP A 361 2.60 25.88 11.00
N CYS A 362 1.74 25.18 10.25
CA CYS A 362 0.89 24.11 10.78
C CYS A 362 1.70 22.94 11.38
N GLY A 363 2.79 22.52 10.73
CA GLY A 363 3.68 21.48 11.24
C GLY A 363 4.46 21.91 12.48
N ALA A 364 4.96 23.14 12.49
CA ALA A 364 5.61 23.73 13.67
C ALA A 364 4.66 23.80 14.87
N PHE A 365 3.40 24.22 14.64
CA PHE A 365 2.36 24.21 15.67
C PHE A 365 2.08 22.81 16.22
N ALA A 366 1.97 21.80 15.34
CA ALA A 366 1.79 20.42 15.75
C ALA A 366 2.99 19.92 16.58
N ALA A 367 4.23 20.24 16.16
CA ALA A 367 5.46 19.87 16.87
C ALA A 367 5.52 20.51 18.25
N TRP A 368 5.11 21.78 18.35
CA TRP A 368 5.02 22.49 19.61
C TRP A 368 3.97 21.87 20.54
N CYS A 369 2.78 21.53 20.05
CA CYS A 369 1.77 20.84 20.86
C CYS A 369 2.29 19.48 21.37
N MET A 370 3.05 18.73 20.55
CA MET A 370 3.68 17.49 21.00
C MET A 370 4.74 17.74 22.09
N SER A 371 5.59 18.75 21.93
CA SER A 371 6.67 19.05 22.87
C SER A 371 6.15 19.48 24.25
N GLN A 372 5.03 20.20 24.31
CA GLN A 372 4.38 20.55 25.59
C GLN A 372 3.91 19.33 26.38
N ASN A 373 3.76 18.18 25.70
CA ASN A 373 3.19 16.96 26.26
C ASN A 373 4.18 15.78 26.30
N GLN A 374 5.46 16.04 26.03
CA GLN A 374 6.49 14.99 25.93
C GLN A 374 6.13 13.88 24.92
N ALA A 375 5.30 14.21 23.93
CA ALA A 375 4.93 13.30 22.87
C ALA A 375 6.01 13.32 21.77
N PRO A 376 6.25 12.19 21.08
CA PRO A 376 7.23 12.14 20.00
C PRO A 376 6.83 13.08 18.86
N SER A 377 7.82 13.65 18.18
CA SER A 377 7.66 14.43 16.95
C SER A 377 8.21 13.62 15.75
N VAL A 378 8.25 14.23 14.58
CA VAL A 378 8.87 13.66 13.37
C VAL A 378 10.12 14.46 12.98
N GLU A 379 11.03 13.84 12.23
CA GLU A 379 12.09 14.58 11.55
C GLU A 379 11.49 15.56 10.53
N GLY A 380 12.02 16.78 10.46
CA GLY A 380 11.47 17.82 9.58
C GLY A 380 10.03 18.21 9.93
N ALA A 381 9.67 18.25 11.22
CA ALA A 381 8.29 18.46 11.68
C ALA A 381 7.63 19.78 11.26
N ALA A 382 8.38 20.79 10.81
CA ALA A 382 7.80 22.00 10.21
C ALA A 382 6.92 21.66 8.99
N THR A 383 7.26 20.60 8.26
CA THR A 383 6.58 20.18 7.04
C THR A 383 5.41 19.24 7.35
N ALA A 384 4.20 19.62 6.92
CA ALA A 384 2.99 18.81 7.11
C ALA A 384 3.12 17.37 6.54
N ALA A 385 3.84 17.20 5.43
CA ALA A 385 4.05 15.89 4.80
C ALA A 385 4.77 14.87 5.68
N ASN A 386 5.74 15.32 6.48
CA ASN A 386 6.55 14.44 7.32
C ASN A 386 5.72 13.81 8.44
N TRP A 387 4.60 14.45 8.81
CA TRP A 387 3.68 13.90 9.80
C TRP A 387 2.98 12.62 9.35
N LYS A 388 3.02 12.24 8.06
CA LYS A 388 2.61 10.90 7.61
C LYS A 388 3.43 9.77 8.25
N ASN A 389 4.65 10.07 8.67
CA ASN A 389 5.54 9.11 9.34
C ASN A 389 5.34 9.11 10.87
N TRP A 390 4.49 10.00 11.38
CA TRP A 390 4.24 10.12 12.82
C TRP A 390 3.38 8.95 13.34
N GLY A 391 3.53 8.64 14.62
CA GLY A 391 2.73 7.61 15.29
C GLY A 391 3.06 6.19 14.83
N THR A 392 2.29 5.23 15.34
CA THR A 392 2.53 3.79 15.18
C THR A 392 1.47 3.10 14.34
N LEU A 393 0.43 3.83 13.92
CA LEU A 393 -0.69 3.28 13.18
C LEU A 393 -1.29 4.30 12.21
N GLU A 394 -1.53 3.88 10.97
CA GLU A 394 -2.41 4.56 10.02
C GLU A 394 -3.86 4.10 10.25
N LEU A 395 -4.78 5.04 10.45
CA LEU A 395 -6.20 4.75 10.57
C LEU A 395 -6.83 4.54 9.19
N ARG A 396 -7.61 3.45 9.04
CA ARG A 396 -8.32 3.10 7.80
C ARG A 396 -9.39 4.12 7.45
N LYS A 397 -9.52 4.48 6.18
CA LYS A 397 -10.47 5.53 5.75
C LYS A 397 -11.91 5.07 5.96
N GLY A 398 -12.22 3.81 5.65
CA GLY A 398 -13.55 3.25 5.91
C GLY A 398 -13.92 3.15 7.39
N SER A 399 -12.94 3.13 8.31
CA SER A 399 -13.21 3.10 9.75
C SER A 399 -13.79 4.41 10.30
N LEU A 400 -13.66 5.52 9.57
CA LEU A 400 -14.24 6.83 9.94
C LEU A 400 -15.77 6.82 10.04
N TYR A 401 -16.41 5.80 9.47
CA TYR A 401 -17.86 5.64 9.45
C TYR A 401 -18.37 4.63 10.49
N GLU A 402 -17.49 4.01 11.26
CA GLU A 402 -17.87 3.04 12.30
C GLU A 402 -18.38 3.73 13.56
N GLN A 403 -19.30 3.06 14.26
CA GLN A 403 -19.75 3.51 15.58
C GLN A 403 -18.58 3.49 16.58
N GLY A 404 -18.46 4.53 17.39
CA GLY A 404 -17.43 4.64 18.42
C GLY A 404 -16.07 5.16 17.95
N ILE A 405 -15.90 5.48 16.66
CA ILE A 405 -14.63 5.98 16.11
C ILE A 405 -14.11 7.24 16.82
N GLN A 406 -15.01 8.04 17.39
CA GLN A 406 -14.69 9.32 18.03
C GLN A 406 -13.61 9.20 19.12
N LYS A 407 -13.65 8.13 19.92
CA LYS A 407 -12.66 7.93 21.00
C LYS A 407 -11.26 7.68 20.45
N THR A 408 -11.18 6.95 19.34
CA THR A 408 -9.92 6.66 18.66
C THR A 408 -9.42 7.91 17.93
N LEU A 409 -10.33 8.62 17.26
CA LEU A 409 -10.07 9.73 16.38
C LEU A 409 -9.63 11.01 17.12
N ALA A 410 -10.20 11.29 18.29
CA ALA A 410 -9.83 12.48 19.07
C ALA A 410 -8.31 12.49 19.35
N GLY A 411 -7.64 13.55 18.91
CA GLY A 411 -6.19 13.79 18.99
C GLY A 411 -5.37 13.07 17.93
N ALA A 412 -5.99 12.35 16.99
CA ALA A 412 -5.27 11.81 15.83
C ALA A 412 -4.66 12.94 15.01
N VAL A 413 -3.47 12.71 14.46
CA VAL A 413 -2.84 13.64 13.52
C VAL A 413 -3.42 13.41 12.15
N VAL A 414 -4.05 14.43 11.58
CA VAL A 414 -4.68 14.40 10.26
C VAL A 414 -3.84 15.20 9.29
N ILE A 415 -3.43 14.55 8.20
CA ILE A 415 -2.71 15.17 7.09
C ILE A 415 -3.69 15.33 5.93
N LEU A 416 -3.84 16.56 5.46
CA LEU A 416 -4.69 16.91 4.33
C LEU A 416 -3.87 17.23 3.09
N HIS A 417 -4.46 16.90 1.95
CA HIS A 417 -4.06 17.39 0.64
C HIS A 417 -4.27 18.91 0.52
N ALA A 418 -3.40 19.53 -0.29
CA ALA A 418 -3.37 20.97 -0.52
C ALA A 418 -4.68 21.50 -1.14
N SER A 419 -5.24 22.56 -0.55
CA SER A 419 -6.47 23.19 -1.03
C SER A 419 -6.34 24.72 -1.02
N LYS A 420 -7.34 25.41 -1.60
CA LYS A 420 -7.45 26.87 -1.63
C LYS A 420 -7.16 27.54 -0.28
N ASP A 421 -7.55 26.90 0.83
CA ASP A 421 -7.50 27.47 2.17
C ASP A 421 -6.26 27.05 3.01
N THR A 422 -5.39 26.17 2.48
CA THR A 422 -4.35 25.51 3.31
C THR A 422 -2.94 25.52 2.72
N GLY A 423 -2.64 26.36 1.74
CA GLY A 423 -1.31 26.44 1.11
C GLY A 423 -1.08 25.37 0.03
N THR A 424 0.14 25.30 -0.48
CA THR A 424 0.50 24.62 -1.75
C THR A 424 0.80 23.11 -1.59
N THR A 425 1.18 22.64 -0.41
CA THR A 425 1.80 21.30 -0.23
C THR A 425 1.00 20.33 0.65
N GLY A 426 0.16 20.85 1.55
CA GLY A 426 -0.71 20.07 2.43
C GLY A 426 -1.03 20.81 3.73
N HIS A 427 -1.65 20.12 4.69
CA HIS A 427 -1.94 20.67 6.02
C HIS A 427 -1.86 19.58 7.09
N VAL A 428 -1.47 19.93 8.31
CA VAL A 428 -1.51 19.03 9.46
C VAL A 428 -2.30 19.66 10.61
N CYS A 429 -3.17 18.87 11.21
CA CYS A 429 -4.06 19.29 12.30
C CYS A 429 -4.39 18.10 13.22
N PHE A 430 -5.01 18.38 14.36
CA PHE A 430 -5.48 17.37 15.30
C PHE A 430 -6.98 17.17 15.15
N ALA A 431 -7.41 15.93 14.95
CA ALA A 431 -8.82 15.60 14.90
C ALA A 431 -9.49 15.79 16.27
N ILE A 432 -10.67 16.38 16.28
CA ILE A 432 -11.55 16.47 17.45
C ILE A 432 -12.58 15.35 17.37
N ASN A 433 -13.37 15.34 16.29
CA ASN A 433 -14.41 14.36 16.04
C ASN A 433 -14.84 14.33 14.56
N ARG A 434 -15.37 13.20 14.10
CA ARG A 434 -16.07 13.10 12.81
C ARG A 434 -17.50 13.60 12.98
N LEU A 435 -18.01 14.39 12.04
CA LEU A 435 -19.39 14.86 12.08
C LEU A 435 -20.34 13.77 11.59
N GLU A 436 -21.22 13.26 12.46
CA GLU A 436 -22.00 12.04 12.21
C GLU A 436 -22.89 12.11 10.96
N THR A 437 -23.40 13.30 10.64
CA THR A 437 -24.35 13.55 9.55
C THR A 437 -23.71 14.08 8.28
N SER A 438 -22.38 14.13 8.19
CA SER A 438 -21.68 14.68 7.01
C SER A 438 -20.34 14.00 6.75
N ASP A 439 -19.79 14.17 5.56
CA ASP A 439 -18.44 13.66 5.21
C ASP A 439 -17.34 14.64 5.62
N LYS A 440 -17.47 15.18 6.84
CA LYS A 440 -16.54 16.16 7.42
C LYS A 440 -15.98 15.68 8.75
N ILE A 441 -14.73 16.07 8.99
CA ILE A 441 -14.02 15.91 10.25
C ILE A 441 -13.76 17.29 10.85
N LYS A 442 -14.01 17.46 12.15
CA LYS A 442 -13.59 18.67 12.87
C LYS A 442 -12.15 18.49 13.33
N CYS A 443 -11.31 19.45 12.99
CA CYS A 443 -9.92 19.47 13.42
C CYS A 443 -9.54 20.85 13.94
N VAL A 444 -8.61 20.88 14.91
CA VAL A 444 -7.93 22.07 15.38
C VAL A 444 -6.49 22.05 14.88
N GLY A 445 -6.01 23.20 14.40
CA GLY A 445 -4.69 23.30 13.77
C GLY A 445 -4.25 24.75 13.67
N GLY A 446 -2.96 24.93 13.47
CA GLY A 446 -2.33 26.21 13.20
C GLY A 446 -2.36 26.52 11.70
N ASN A 447 -2.29 27.80 11.34
CA ASN A 447 -2.35 28.30 9.97
C ASN A 447 -3.71 28.09 9.27
N GLN A 448 -4.75 27.73 10.01
CA GLN A 448 -6.10 27.64 9.48
C GLN A 448 -6.69 29.05 9.42
N ARG A 449 -6.87 29.60 8.22
CA ARG A 449 -7.26 31.01 8.01
C ARG A 449 -6.38 31.98 8.81
N ASN A 450 -5.07 31.77 8.75
CA ASN A 450 -4.06 32.66 9.33
C ASN A 450 -4.12 32.75 10.88
N THR A 451 -4.68 31.72 11.54
CA THR A 451 -4.82 31.65 13.00
C THR A 451 -4.77 30.19 13.50
N VAL A 452 -4.84 29.99 14.82
CA VAL A 452 -5.13 28.68 15.44
C VAL A 452 -6.64 28.58 15.62
N ARG A 453 -7.29 27.64 14.95
CA ARG A 453 -8.75 27.48 15.03
C ARG A 453 -9.22 26.07 14.71
N THR A 454 -10.44 25.78 15.13
CA THR A 454 -11.20 24.61 14.73
C THR A 454 -11.94 24.88 13.42
N ASP A 455 -11.78 24.01 12.42
CA ASP A 455 -12.60 23.98 11.21
C ASP A 455 -13.17 22.60 10.95
N SER A 456 -14.20 22.55 10.10
CA SER A 456 -14.76 21.30 9.56
C SER A 456 -14.21 21.08 8.16
N LEU A 457 -13.45 20.01 7.98
CA LEU A 457 -12.66 19.69 6.81
C LEU A 457 -13.25 18.47 6.11
N ASP A 458 -13.34 18.49 4.78
CA ASP A 458 -13.89 17.37 4.02
C ASP A 458 -12.99 16.14 4.08
N ILE A 459 -13.60 14.98 4.35
CA ILE A 459 -12.90 13.68 4.45
C ILE A 459 -12.20 13.34 3.13
N SER A 460 -12.76 13.78 1.99
CA SER A 460 -12.17 13.61 0.65
C SER A 460 -10.78 14.23 0.50
N ARG A 461 -10.45 15.22 1.33
CA ARG A 461 -9.14 15.89 1.35
C ARG A 461 -8.11 15.18 2.21
N ILE A 462 -8.50 14.18 3.00
CA ILE A 462 -7.59 13.49 3.91
C ILE A 462 -6.62 12.61 3.13
N ALA A 463 -5.34 12.93 3.22
CA ALA A 463 -4.25 12.09 2.71
C ALA A 463 -3.89 10.99 3.71
N SER A 464 -3.79 11.31 5.01
CA SER A 464 -3.39 10.35 6.05
C SER A 464 -3.99 10.70 7.41
N ILE A 465 -4.25 9.67 8.24
CA ILE A 465 -4.65 9.83 9.63
C ILE A 465 -3.75 8.94 10.49
N ARG A 466 -2.96 9.57 11.35
CA ARG A 466 -1.93 8.93 12.16
C ARG A 466 -2.33 8.88 13.61
N LEU A 467 -2.14 7.71 14.21
CA LEU A 467 -2.40 7.44 15.60
C LEU A 467 -1.10 7.06 16.29
N LEU A 468 -0.85 7.70 17.43
CA LEU A 468 0.12 7.20 18.40
C LEU A 468 -0.62 6.24 19.31
N VAL A 469 -0.40 4.95 19.09
CA VAL A 469 -0.88 3.90 19.98
C VAL A 469 0.29 3.48 20.85
N PRO A 470 0.12 3.41 22.18
CA PRO A 470 1.11 2.87 23.09
C PRO A 470 1.59 1.51 22.59
N ILE A 471 2.90 1.44 22.41
CA ILE A 471 3.60 0.19 22.21
C ILE A 471 3.55 -0.51 23.57
N VAL A 472 2.57 -1.38 23.79
CA VAL A 472 2.63 -2.34 24.90
C VAL A 472 3.43 -3.53 24.38
N PRO A 473 4.74 -3.65 24.66
CA PRO A 473 5.41 -4.92 24.49
C PRO A 473 4.69 -5.94 25.39
N PRO A 474 4.47 -7.18 24.93
CA PRO A 474 3.93 -8.21 25.80
C PRO A 474 4.88 -8.38 26.99
N THR A 475 4.40 -8.14 28.21
CA THR A 475 5.20 -8.31 29.43
C THR A 475 5.00 -9.71 30.00
N GLY A 476 6.10 -10.40 30.33
CA GLY A 476 6.09 -11.48 31.34
C GLY A 476 6.19 -12.93 30.88
N ASP A 477 6.39 -13.21 29.59
CA ASP A 477 6.60 -14.58 29.10
C ASP A 477 7.75 -14.64 28.07
N ASP A 478 8.95 -14.97 28.55
CA ASP A 478 10.17 -15.10 27.73
C ASP A 478 9.98 -16.13 26.61
N GLN A 479 9.20 -17.20 26.83
CA GLN A 479 8.93 -18.22 25.83
C GLN A 479 8.05 -17.66 24.72
N LEU A 480 6.99 -16.94 25.07
CA LEU A 480 6.10 -16.33 24.09
C LEU A 480 6.78 -15.23 23.28
N ILE A 481 7.61 -14.40 23.91
CA ILE A 481 8.39 -13.35 23.24
C ILE A 481 9.42 -13.98 22.30
N LEU A 482 10.14 -15.00 22.75
CA LEU A 482 11.10 -15.71 21.91
C LEU A 482 10.38 -16.41 20.74
N ALA A 483 9.25 -17.07 20.97
CA ALA A 483 8.44 -17.72 19.94
C ALA A 483 7.96 -16.74 18.86
N ARG A 484 7.49 -15.56 19.28
CA ARG A 484 7.07 -14.47 18.40
C ARG A 484 8.25 -13.93 17.58
N THR A 485 9.42 -13.82 18.19
CA THR A 485 10.66 -13.43 17.50
C THR A 485 11.05 -14.48 16.46
N ILE A 486 11.12 -15.76 16.83
CA ILE A 486 11.41 -16.87 15.91
C ILE A 486 10.42 -16.91 14.75
N PHE A 487 9.14 -16.66 15.02
CA PHE A 487 8.13 -16.61 13.96
C PHE A 487 8.35 -15.41 13.02
N GLY A 488 8.70 -14.24 13.55
CA GLY A 488 9.01 -13.05 12.74
C GLY A 488 10.23 -13.26 11.84
N GLU A 489 11.24 -13.95 12.34
CA GLU A 489 12.53 -14.09 11.68
C GLU A 489 12.63 -15.35 10.80
N ALA A 490 11.98 -16.44 11.20
CA ALA A 490 12.23 -17.78 10.64
C ALA A 490 10.96 -18.62 10.47
N ALA A 491 9.77 -18.02 10.34
CA ALA A 491 8.52 -18.78 10.15
C ALA A 491 8.58 -19.73 8.94
N GLY A 492 9.18 -19.29 7.82
CA GLY A 492 9.33 -20.08 6.59
C GLY A 492 10.48 -21.10 6.60
N GLU A 493 11.38 -21.03 7.58
CA GLU A 493 12.59 -21.86 7.63
C GLU A 493 12.30 -23.30 8.13
N PRO A 494 13.20 -24.28 7.88
CA PRO A 494 13.14 -25.57 8.59
C PRO A 494 13.23 -25.39 10.11
N VAL A 495 12.86 -26.43 10.88
CA VAL A 495 12.92 -26.41 12.35
C VAL A 495 14.34 -26.09 12.84
N GLU A 496 15.36 -26.63 12.18
CA GLU A 496 16.77 -26.32 12.47
C GLU A 496 17.08 -24.82 12.32
N GLY A 497 16.50 -24.14 11.33
CA GLY A 497 16.67 -22.69 11.15
C GLY A 497 15.99 -21.87 12.25
N LYS A 498 14.83 -22.35 12.73
CA LYS A 498 14.14 -21.75 13.89
C LYS A 498 14.95 -21.93 15.18
N GLU A 499 15.54 -23.11 15.38
CA GLU A 499 16.43 -23.39 16.52
C GLU A 499 17.69 -22.51 16.47
N ALA A 500 18.28 -22.32 15.29
CA ALA A 500 19.47 -21.48 15.11
C ALA A 500 19.20 -20.00 15.43
N VAL A 501 18.04 -19.45 15.04
CA VAL A 501 17.63 -18.09 15.46
C VAL A 501 17.41 -18.04 16.98
N ALA A 502 16.78 -19.05 17.56
CA ALA A 502 16.58 -19.12 19.02
C ALA A 502 17.92 -19.15 19.77
N GLU A 503 18.88 -19.92 19.29
CA GLU A 503 20.23 -20.02 19.86
C GLU A 503 20.97 -18.68 19.79
N VAL A 504 20.88 -17.93 18.68
CA VAL A 504 21.45 -16.57 18.59
C VAL A 504 20.93 -15.67 19.70
N VAL A 505 19.63 -15.71 20.01
CA VAL A 505 19.04 -14.90 21.07
C VAL A 505 19.59 -15.32 22.44
N VAL A 506 19.67 -16.63 22.71
CA VAL A 506 20.19 -17.17 23.98
C VAL A 506 21.68 -16.83 24.14
N ASN A 507 22.48 -17.02 23.10
CA ASN A 507 23.91 -16.70 23.08
C ASN A 507 24.14 -15.21 23.30
N ARG A 508 23.34 -14.34 22.66
CA ARG A 508 23.39 -12.89 22.90
C ARG A 508 23.16 -12.58 24.38
N ALA A 509 22.09 -13.12 24.99
CA ALA A 509 21.79 -12.91 26.40
C ALA A 509 22.93 -13.39 27.33
N ALA A 510 23.62 -14.47 26.96
CA ALA A 510 24.74 -15.04 27.72
C ALA A 510 26.10 -14.33 27.47
N SER A 511 26.28 -13.67 26.32
CA SER A 511 27.59 -13.16 25.85
C SER A 511 28.16 -11.97 26.64
N GLY A 512 27.34 -11.30 27.45
CA GLY A 512 27.71 -10.04 28.11
C GLY A 512 27.84 -8.82 27.19
N ARG A 513 27.74 -8.98 25.86
CA ARG A 513 27.72 -7.90 24.86
C ARG A 513 26.32 -7.30 24.65
N TYR A 514 25.28 -8.05 25.01
CA TYR A 514 23.87 -7.71 24.82
C TYR A 514 23.14 -7.65 26.16
N PRO A 515 21.87 -7.19 26.21
CA PRO A 515 21.05 -7.26 27.41
C PRO A 515 20.97 -8.67 28.01
N LYS A 516 20.86 -8.77 29.33
CA LYS A 516 21.05 -10.03 30.09
C LYS A 516 19.88 -11.02 30.04
N SER A 517 18.75 -10.68 29.40
CA SER A 517 17.59 -11.56 29.33
C SER A 517 17.13 -11.75 27.89
N VAL A 518 16.57 -12.92 27.61
CA VAL A 518 16.05 -13.32 26.29
C VAL A 518 15.03 -12.30 25.79
N SER A 519 14.05 -11.93 26.61
CA SER A 519 13.06 -10.91 26.26
C SER A 519 13.68 -9.55 25.96
N SER A 520 14.69 -9.12 26.72
CA SER A 520 15.36 -7.84 26.46
C SER A 520 16.22 -7.86 25.20
N VAL A 521 16.79 -9.01 24.83
CA VAL A 521 17.48 -9.18 23.54
C VAL A 521 16.48 -9.14 22.39
N CYS A 522 15.37 -9.88 22.48
CA CYS A 522 14.31 -9.87 21.47
C CYS A 522 13.73 -8.46 21.24
N LEU A 523 13.49 -7.73 22.32
CA LEU A 523 12.85 -6.41 22.28
C LEU A 523 13.86 -5.26 22.14
N GLN A 524 15.15 -5.56 22.00
CA GLN A 524 16.16 -4.53 21.80
C GLN A 524 15.90 -3.79 20.48
N PRO A 525 15.84 -2.45 20.48
CA PRO A 525 15.54 -1.68 19.28
C PRO A 525 16.41 -2.07 18.08
N TYR A 526 15.77 -2.24 16.92
CA TYR A 526 16.39 -2.55 15.63
C TYR A 526 17.14 -3.88 15.53
N GLN A 527 17.10 -4.75 16.55
CA GLN A 527 17.74 -6.07 16.48
C GLN A 527 16.91 -7.10 15.72
N PHE A 528 15.59 -6.99 15.81
CA PHE A 528 14.62 -7.88 15.17
C PHE A 528 13.50 -7.01 14.62
N SER A 529 13.39 -6.95 13.29
CA SER A 529 12.54 -5.97 12.61
C SER A 529 11.07 -6.11 13.01
N CYS A 530 10.64 -7.35 13.26
CA CYS A 530 9.27 -7.70 13.62
C CYS A 530 8.74 -7.01 14.91
N TRP A 531 9.62 -6.45 15.74
CA TRP A 531 9.25 -5.66 16.94
C TRP A 531 9.26 -4.15 16.73
N ASN A 532 9.82 -3.65 15.64
CA ASN A 532 9.95 -2.22 15.37
C ASN A 532 8.58 -1.57 15.19
N ALA A 533 8.41 -0.35 15.72
CA ALA A 533 7.11 0.34 15.76
C ALA A 533 6.47 0.55 14.37
N ASN A 534 7.28 0.68 13.33
CA ASN A 534 6.89 0.84 11.93
C ASN A 534 6.81 -0.48 11.16
N ASP A 535 7.15 -1.63 11.77
CA ASP A 535 7.08 -2.93 11.12
C ASP A 535 5.63 -3.39 11.01
N THR A 536 5.22 -3.68 9.78
CA THR A 536 3.84 -4.00 9.42
C THR A 536 3.42 -5.40 9.88
N ASN A 537 4.36 -6.31 10.10
CA ASN A 537 4.11 -7.61 10.70
C ASN A 537 3.94 -7.53 12.22
N ARG A 538 4.38 -6.45 12.88
CA ARG A 538 4.34 -6.32 14.34
C ARG A 538 2.97 -6.62 14.96
N ARG A 539 1.87 -6.15 14.36
CA ARG A 539 0.52 -6.42 14.88
C ARG A 539 0.18 -7.92 14.83
N LYS A 540 0.55 -8.59 13.73
CA LYS A 540 0.43 -10.04 13.59
C LYS A 540 1.27 -10.72 14.67
N ILE A 541 2.53 -10.36 14.81
CA ILE A 541 3.44 -10.91 15.83
C ILE A 541 2.85 -10.78 17.24
N LEU A 542 2.31 -9.62 17.59
CA LEU A 542 1.69 -9.37 18.90
C LEU A 542 0.42 -10.21 19.15
N SER A 543 -0.33 -10.55 18.09
CA SER A 543 -1.54 -11.37 18.18
C SER A 543 -1.28 -12.88 18.30
N LEU A 544 -0.08 -13.36 17.96
CA LEU A 544 0.25 -14.78 17.96
C LEU A 544 0.18 -15.36 19.38
N SER A 545 -0.56 -16.43 19.55
CA SER A 545 -0.70 -17.15 20.82
C SER A 545 -0.75 -18.66 20.54
N PRO A 546 -0.16 -19.51 21.40
CA PRO A 546 -0.12 -20.94 21.18
C PRO A 546 -1.54 -21.53 21.21
N GLY A 547 -1.79 -22.58 20.42
CA GLY A 547 -3.05 -23.32 20.41
C GLY A 547 -4.22 -22.62 19.70
N ASN A 548 -3.96 -21.54 18.95
CA ASN A 548 -4.99 -20.80 18.22
C ASN A 548 -5.24 -21.28 16.78
N GLY A 549 -4.70 -22.45 16.41
CA GLY A 549 -4.80 -23.04 15.07
C GLY A 549 -3.67 -22.64 14.10
N ASN A 550 -2.74 -21.78 14.51
CA ASN A 550 -1.53 -21.48 13.72
C ASN A 550 -0.40 -22.47 14.03
N ARG A 551 -0.41 -23.61 13.31
CA ARG A 551 0.58 -24.68 13.49
C ARG A 551 2.03 -24.21 13.32
N ALA A 552 2.29 -23.24 12.44
CA ALA A 552 3.64 -22.70 12.26
C ALA A 552 4.11 -21.91 13.49
N PHE A 553 3.19 -21.22 14.17
CA PHE A 553 3.48 -20.55 15.42
C PHE A 553 3.63 -21.52 16.59
N ASP A 554 2.81 -22.56 16.65
CA ASP A 554 2.94 -23.61 17.67
C ASP A 554 4.32 -24.28 17.62
N VAL A 555 4.86 -24.50 16.41
CA VAL A 555 6.24 -24.98 16.22
C VAL A 555 7.27 -23.98 16.76
N CYS A 556 7.08 -22.67 16.52
CA CYS A 556 7.98 -21.65 17.06
C CYS A 556 7.91 -21.57 18.60
N PHE A 557 6.71 -21.78 19.17
CA PHE A 557 6.49 -21.81 20.61
C PHE A 557 7.13 -23.03 21.29
N ASP A 558 7.07 -24.19 20.64
CA ASP A 558 7.81 -25.39 21.06
C ASP A 558 9.33 -25.17 21.01
N VAL A 559 9.85 -24.67 19.89
CA VAL A 559 11.29 -24.35 19.73
C VAL A 559 11.76 -23.36 20.79
N ALA A 560 10.98 -22.31 21.07
CA ALA A 560 11.30 -21.34 22.12
C ALA A 560 11.39 -22.01 23.50
N GLY A 561 10.45 -22.91 23.82
CA GLY A 561 10.47 -23.67 25.07
C GLY A 561 11.73 -24.53 25.20
N ARG A 562 12.07 -25.26 24.12
CA ARG A 562 13.28 -26.09 24.06
C ARG A 562 14.56 -25.26 24.18
N ALA A 563 14.59 -24.05 23.61
CA ALA A 563 15.75 -23.17 23.69
C ALA A 563 15.98 -22.69 25.13
N LEU A 564 14.90 -22.28 25.81
CA LEU A 564 14.96 -21.82 27.20
C LEU A 564 15.30 -22.95 28.19
N SER A 565 14.92 -24.19 27.89
CA SER A 565 15.32 -25.36 28.68
C SER A 565 16.68 -25.93 28.30
N GLY A 566 17.37 -25.37 27.30
CA GLY A 566 18.68 -25.84 26.84
C GLY A 566 18.65 -27.19 26.11
N THR A 567 17.53 -27.54 25.47
CA THR A 567 17.29 -28.82 24.80
C THR A 567 17.14 -28.70 23.27
N ILE A 568 17.50 -27.56 22.68
CA ILE A 568 17.67 -27.43 21.22
C ILE A 568 18.99 -28.05 20.79
N HIS A 569 19.16 -28.29 19.48
CA HIS A 569 20.46 -28.65 18.93
C HIS A 569 21.39 -27.46 19.05
N HIS A 570 22.35 -27.54 19.97
CA HIS A 570 23.35 -26.50 20.16
C HIS A 570 24.39 -26.52 19.04
N PHE A 571 24.60 -25.37 18.40
CA PHE A 571 25.57 -25.21 17.34
C PHE A 571 26.93 -24.75 17.89
N THR A 572 26.99 -23.57 18.52
CA THR A 572 28.20 -22.95 19.06
C THR A 572 27.88 -21.65 19.80
N ASP A 573 28.44 -21.48 21.01
CA ASP A 573 28.32 -20.26 21.84
C ASP A 573 28.81 -18.98 21.13
N GLY A 574 29.64 -19.11 20.10
CA GLY A 574 30.24 -17.98 19.38
C GLY A 574 29.33 -17.32 18.34
N VAL A 575 28.21 -17.96 17.98
CA VAL A 575 27.29 -17.44 16.95
C VAL A 575 26.34 -16.42 17.58
N LEU A 576 26.50 -15.16 17.15
CA LEU A 576 25.73 -14.02 17.66
C LEU A 576 25.02 -13.22 16.55
N HIS A 577 25.25 -13.54 15.29
CA HIS A 577 24.71 -12.78 14.16
C HIS A 577 24.29 -13.72 13.04
N TYR A 578 23.31 -13.29 12.27
CA TYR A 578 22.93 -13.93 11.01
C TYR A 578 22.41 -12.89 10.04
N HIS A 579 22.37 -13.24 8.76
CA HIS A 579 21.60 -12.52 7.76
C HIS A 579 21.04 -13.48 6.70
N ALA A 580 20.06 -13.01 5.95
CA ALA A 580 19.48 -13.74 4.84
C ALA A 580 20.44 -13.80 3.64
N ASP A 581 20.49 -14.92 2.94
CA ASP A 581 21.38 -15.15 1.80
C ASP A 581 21.00 -14.36 0.54
N TYR A 582 19.79 -13.79 0.53
CA TYR A 582 19.28 -12.93 -0.54
C TYR A 582 19.53 -11.43 -0.29
N ILE A 583 20.14 -11.03 0.83
CA ILE A 583 20.54 -9.63 1.04
C ILE A 583 22.04 -9.45 0.79
N SER A 584 22.43 -8.23 0.40
CA SER A 584 23.84 -7.88 0.28
C SER A 584 24.57 -8.07 1.61
N LYS A 585 25.81 -8.53 1.54
CA LYS A 585 26.66 -8.78 2.71
C LYS A 585 26.70 -7.54 3.61
N PRO A 586 26.21 -7.62 4.87
CA PRO A 586 26.14 -6.45 5.73
C PRO A 586 27.52 -5.89 6.09
N SER A 587 27.59 -4.58 6.35
CA SER A 587 28.83 -3.90 6.74
C SER A 587 29.48 -4.53 7.96
N TRP A 588 28.70 -4.95 8.96
CA TRP A 588 29.24 -5.63 10.15
C TRP A 588 29.95 -6.96 9.85
N VAL A 589 29.65 -7.63 8.72
CA VAL A 589 30.44 -8.78 8.25
C VAL A 589 31.68 -8.35 7.48
N ILE A 590 31.56 -7.28 6.68
CA ILE A 590 32.65 -6.76 5.85
C ILE A 590 33.76 -6.15 6.71
N ASP A 591 33.37 -5.41 7.74
CA ASP A 591 34.23 -4.59 8.59
C ASP A 591 34.83 -5.37 9.76
N SER A 592 34.35 -6.60 10.01
CA SER A 592 34.85 -7.46 11.09
C SER A 592 35.96 -8.40 10.59
N PRO A 593 37.24 -8.19 10.97
CA PRO A 593 38.36 -8.97 10.48
C PRO A 593 38.38 -10.43 10.97
N HIS A 594 37.62 -10.73 12.02
CA HIS A 594 37.49 -12.07 12.60
C HIS A 594 36.15 -12.74 12.28
N ALA A 595 35.36 -12.18 11.36
CA ALA A 595 34.08 -12.76 10.97
C ALA A 595 34.25 -14.14 10.34
N VAL A 596 33.61 -15.16 10.94
CA VAL A 596 33.57 -16.52 10.40
C VAL A 596 32.13 -16.89 10.11
N MET A 597 31.84 -17.27 8.86
CA MET A 597 30.55 -17.88 8.50
C MET A 597 30.60 -19.35 8.93
N GLU A 598 29.91 -19.66 10.02
CA GLU A 598 29.94 -20.99 10.63
C GLU A 598 29.09 -21.97 9.80
N ARG A 599 27.86 -21.56 9.45
CA ARG A 599 26.92 -22.41 8.71
C ARG A 599 25.90 -21.60 7.89
N LYS A 600 25.36 -22.26 6.87
CA LYS A 600 24.12 -21.88 6.18
C LYS A 600 23.01 -22.86 6.56
N ILE A 601 21.90 -22.35 7.09
CA ILE A 601 20.70 -23.15 7.39
C ILE A 601 19.52 -22.47 6.71
N GLY A 602 18.90 -23.19 5.76
CA GLY A 602 17.90 -22.62 4.87
C GLY A 602 18.39 -21.34 4.20
N HIS A 603 17.69 -20.22 4.39
CA HIS A 603 18.06 -18.92 3.84
C HIS A 603 18.97 -18.09 4.74
N HIS A 604 19.39 -18.58 5.90
CA HIS A 604 20.22 -17.82 6.84
C HIS A 604 21.68 -18.26 6.85
N LEU A 605 22.57 -17.27 6.86
CA LEU A 605 24.01 -17.41 7.06
C LEU A 605 24.37 -16.95 8.49
N PHE A 606 24.92 -17.85 9.31
CA PHE A 606 25.21 -17.62 10.73
C PHE A 606 26.70 -17.34 10.97
N TYR A 607 27.00 -16.37 11.82
CA TYR A 607 28.35 -15.82 12.00
C TYR A 607 28.80 -15.75 13.46
N SER A 608 30.09 -16.07 13.65
CA SER A 608 30.86 -15.79 14.86
C SER A 608 31.94 -14.73 14.58
N GLY A 609 32.59 -14.20 15.63
CA GLY A 609 33.74 -13.30 15.49
C GLY A 609 33.44 -11.89 14.93
N ILE A 610 32.17 -11.48 14.89
CA ILE A 610 31.76 -10.11 14.57
C ILE A 610 32.15 -9.19 15.73
N SER A 611 32.95 -8.16 15.45
CA SER A 611 33.50 -7.20 16.43
C SER A 611 32.60 -5.99 16.62
#